data_AF-A0A7J9IVP2-F1
#
_entry.id   AF-A0A7J9IVP2-F1
#
_cell.length_a   1.000
_cell.length_b   1.000
_cell.length_c   1.000
_cell.angle_alpha   90.00
_cell.angle_beta   90.00
_cell.angle_gamma   90.00
#
_symmetry.space_group_name_H-M   'P 1'
#
loop_
_entity.id
_entity.type
_entity.pdbx_description
1 polymer ?
#
loop_
_entity_poly.entity_id
_entity_poly.type
_entity_poly.pdbx_seq_one_letter_code
_entity_poly.pdbx_strand_id
1 'polypeptide(L)'
;MRYFEQQNCIPYGVNSHNKDSVKGLLNFIQAQVRGLCKANHHASETITIMLVGIPNVGKSALANSLHQMGRISAAEKGRLKHATVSPQPGETKDISSFKQYNGVFHAQHLHLQIGSHPNIYLLDTPGILPRMIHDAELCSKLVLTGGGAIRDGLIEQKELARYFLTILNLSDQYKKWAKFSTNEDRLLSFIEHKVEDSISSKLEMRQKKQHMMDHTQDLIVNDVRGTIFDTISCFDGNIELEEDMIKLMEAELVALREAFRVPQGLTEYVYNRVVSVKLLDLYRTGRLGHYTLDTLPLTLHHPL
;
A
#
# COMPACT_ATOMS: atom_id res chain seq x y z
N MET A 1 0.19 8.27 -16.44
CA MET A 1 0.77 9.59 -16.78
C MET A 1 0.01 10.25 -17.93
N ARG A 2 0.03 9.68 -19.14
CA ARG A 2 -0.66 10.25 -20.33
C ARG A 2 -2.11 10.70 -20.11
N TYR A 3 -2.92 9.88 -19.42
CA TYR A 3 -4.31 10.23 -19.09
C TYR A 3 -4.41 11.57 -18.35
N PHE A 4 -3.56 11.82 -17.36
CA PHE A 4 -3.58 13.09 -16.59
C PHE A 4 -3.04 14.26 -17.39
N GLU A 5 -2.02 14.04 -18.24
CA GLU A 5 -1.49 15.08 -19.14
C GLU A 5 -2.58 15.58 -20.10
N GLN A 6 -3.41 14.67 -20.63
CA GLN A 6 -4.55 15.02 -21.49
C GLN A 6 -5.64 15.82 -20.74
N GLN A 7 -5.72 15.68 -19.42
CA GLN A 7 -6.62 16.45 -18.55
C GLN A 7 -6.00 17.77 -18.07
N ASN A 8 -4.95 18.26 -18.74
CA ASN A 8 -4.18 19.46 -18.35
C ASN A 8 -3.65 19.40 -16.90
N CYS A 9 -3.44 18.19 -16.37
CA CYS A 9 -2.79 17.98 -15.09
C CYS A 9 -1.30 17.69 -15.30
N ILE A 10 -0.45 18.02 -14.31
CA ILE A 10 0.98 17.69 -14.34
C ILE A 10 1.21 16.49 -13.43
N PRO A 11 1.25 15.25 -13.96
CA PRO A 11 1.43 14.09 -13.11
C PRO A 11 2.89 13.95 -12.68
N TYR A 12 3.10 13.51 -11.43
CA TYR A 12 4.43 13.26 -10.88
C TYR A 12 4.42 11.99 -10.03
N GLY A 13 5.25 11.01 -10.38
CA GLY A 13 5.41 9.78 -9.59
C GLY A 13 6.35 10.00 -8.42
N VAL A 14 5.91 9.69 -7.20
CA VAL A 14 6.72 9.84 -5.98
C VAL A 14 6.60 8.63 -5.08
N ASN A 15 7.71 8.23 -4.46
CA ASN A 15 7.72 7.29 -3.34
C ASN A 15 8.02 8.07 -2.06
N SER A 16 7.03 8.22 -1.19
CA SER A 16 7.11 8.97 0.07
C SER A 16 8.14 8.42 1.06
N HIS A 17 8.57 7.18 0.90
CA HIS A 17 9.58 6.52 1.74
C HIS A 17 11.00 6.62 1.16
N ASN A 18 11.14 7.09 -0.08
CA ASN A 18 12.43 7.28 -0.73
C ASN A 18 12.84 8.77 -0.68
N LYS A 19 13.91 9.08 0.05
CA LYS A 19 14.39 10.45 0.25
C LYS A 19 14.74 11.17 -1.05
N ASP A 20 15.37 10.48 -2.01
CA ASP A 20 15.75 11.08 -3.29
C ASP A 20 14.53 11.38 -4.16
N SER A 21 13.54 10.48 -4.16
CA SER A 21 12.24 10.69 -4.83
C SER A 21 11.52 11.91 -4.28
N VAL A 22 11.45 12.03 -2.95
CA VAL A 22 10.84 13.18 -2.26
C VAL A 22 11.61 14.47 -2.51
N LYS A 23 12.95 14.42 -2.51
CA LYS A 23 13.81 15.57 -2.85
C LYS A 23 13.59 16.02 -4.29
N GLY A 24 13.42 15.08 -5.23
CA GLY A 24 13.05 15.36 -6.61
C GLY A 24 11.72 16.11 -6.70
N LEU A 25 10.68 15.61 -6.00
CA LEU A 25 9.37 16.27 -5.95
C LEU A 25 9.47 17.68 -5.34
N LEU A 26 10.23 17.84 -4.25
CA LEU A 26 10.41 19.14 -3.61
C LEU A 26 11.04 20.16 -4.57
N ASN A 27 12.09 19.76 -5.30
CA ASN A 27 12.73 20.62 -6.29
C ASN A 27 11.77 20.98 -7.43
N PHE A 28 10.97 20.02 -7.89
CA PHE A 28 9.94 20.23 -8.89
C PHE A 28 8.90 21.27 -8.42
N ILE A 29 8.34 21.11 -7.22
CA ILE A 29 7.39 22.06 -6.62
C ILE A 29 8.00 23.46 -6.52
N GLN A 30 9.24 23.57 -6.02
CA GLN A 30 9.93 24.86 -5.90
C GLN A 30 10.20 25.52 -7.26
N ALA A 31 10.39 24.75 -8.33
CA ALA A 31 10.55 25.27 -9.68
C ALA A 31 9.22 25.80 -10.24
N GLN A 32 8.13 25.06 -10.07
CA GLN A 32 6.78 25.48 -10.48
C GLN A 32 6.37 26.78 -9.79
N VAL A 33 6.53 26.82 -8.46
CA VAL A 33 6.28 28.01 -7.65
C VAL A 33 7.10 29.22 -8.14
N ARG A 34 8.40 29.05 -8.42
CA ARG A 34 9.23 30.13 -8.94
C ARG A 34 8.78 30.61 -10.31
N GLY A 35 8.28 29.71 -11.17
CA GLY A 35 7.66 30.07 -12.45
C GLY A 35 6.42 30.95 -12.26
N LEU A 36 5.52 30.57 -11.36
CA LEU A 36 4.31 31.33 -11.05
C LEU A 36 4.61 32.73 -10.47
N CYS A 37 5.54 32.83 -9.52
CA CYS A 37 5.93 34.13 -8.95
C CYS A 37 6.53 35.07 -10.01
N LYS A 38 7.31 34.54 -10.96
CA LYS A 38 7.89 35.33 -12.05
C LYS A 38 6.82 35.83 -13.03
N ALA A 39 5.86 34.98 -13.39
CA ALA A 39 4.79 35.34 -14.32
C ALA A 39 3.87 36.43 -13.74
N ASN A 40 3.65 36.42 -12.43
CA ASN A 40 2.72 37.34 -11.78
C ASN A 40 3.40 38.60 -11.20
N HIS A 41 4.73 38.77 -11.31
CA HIS A 41 5.50 39.87 -10.67
C HIS A 41 5.40 39.96 -9.12
N HIS A 42 4.79 38.96 -8.46
CA HIS A 42 4.66 38.87 -7.01
C HIS A 42 5.85 38.11 -6.41
N ALA A 43 6.96 38.81 -6.17
CA ALA A 43 8.21 38.22 -5.69
C ALA A 43 8.20 37.83 -4.19
N SER A 44 7.19 38.25 -3.41
CA SER A 44 7.19 38.13 -1.94
C SER A 44 5.99 37.40 -1.34
N GLU A 45 5.18 36.71 -2.13
CA GLU A 45 4.00 36.02 -1.60
C GLU A 45 4.34 34.67 -0.99
N THR A 46 3.74 34.43 0.18
CA THR A 46 3.72 33.12 0.82
C THR A 46 2.76 32.22 0.06
N ILE A 47 3.23 31.06 -0.38
CA ILE A 47 2.42 30.07 -1.08
C ILE A 47 2.04 28.94 -0.14
N THR A 48 0.77 28.58 -0.15
CA THR A 48 0.25 27.41 0.55
C THR A 48 -0.15 26.35 -0.48
N ILE A 49 0.38 25.15 -0.34
CA ILE A 49 0.05 23.97 -1.14
C ILE A 49 -0.79 23.05 -0.28
N MET A 50 -1.91 22.55 -0.81
CA MET A 50 -2.79 21.62 -0.11
C MET A 50 -2.68 20.22 -0.70
N LEU A 51 -2.47 19.21 0.16
CA LEU A 51 -2.57 17.81 -0.26
C LEU A 51 -4.00 17.34 -0.10
N VAL A 52 -4.62 16.86 -1.17
CA VAL A 52 -6.00 16.35 -1.19
C VAL A 52 -6.01 14.93 -1.74
N GLY A 53 -6.88 14.08 -1.21
CA GLY A 53 -7.07 12.71 -1.70
C GLY A 53 -7.80 11.84 -0.69
N ILE A 54 -8.14 10.62 -1.09
CA ILE A 54 -8.84 9.66 -0.24
C ILE A 54 -7.98 9.24 0.97
N PRO A 55 -8.53 8.66 2.04
CA PRO A 55 -7.77 8.11 3.16
C PRO A 55 -6.71 7.09 2.74
N ASN A 56 -5.64 6.96 3.53
CA ASN A 56 -4.57 5.96 3.39
C ASN A 56 -3.74 5.95 2.09
N VAL A 57 -3.93 6.90 1.16
CA VAL A 57 -3.06 7.04 -0.03
C VAL A 57 -1.66 7.60 0.26
N GLY A 58 -1.31 7.80 1.54
CA GLY A 58 0.02 8.29 1.93
C GLY A 58 0.19 9.81 1.92
N LYS A 59 -0.89 10.61 1.98
CA LYS A 59 -0.82 12.09 2.07
C LYS A 59 0.05 12.56 3.23
N SER A 60 -0.24 12.09 4.44
CA SER A 60 0.51 12.47 5.65
C SER A 60 1.95 11.95 5.63
N ALA A 61 2.18 10.75 5.09
CA ALA A 61 3.53 10.22 4.87
C ALA A 61 4.33 11.12 3.93
N LEU A 62 3.73 11.56 2.81
CA LEU A 62 4.35 12.48 1.87
C LEU A 62 4.61 13.86 2.51
N ALA A 63 3.63 14.40 3.25
CA ALA A 63 3.75 15.68 3.93
C ALA A 63 4.93 15.69 4.91
N ASN A 64 5.02 14.66 5.75
CA ASN A 64 6.09 14.51 6.72
C ASN A 64 7.46 14.38 6.04
N SER A 65 7.57 13.57 4.98
CA SER A 65 8.80 13.41 4.23
C SER A 65 9.23 14.71 3.54
N LEU A 66 8.31 15.45 2.90
CA LEU A 66 8.59 16.73 2.26
C LEU A 66 9.06 17.78 3.28
N HIS A 67 8.42 17.83 4.46
CA HIS A 67 8.84 18.71 5.54
C HIS A 67 10.25 18.42 6.03
N GLN A 68 10.56 17.13 6.26
CA GLN A 68 11.90 16.74 6.67
C GLN A 68 12.94 17.12 5.61
N MET A 69 12.65 16.88 4.33
CA MET A 69 13.54 17.25 3.22
C MET A 69 13.70 18.76 3.09
N GLY A 70 12.63 19.53 3.26
CA GLY A 70 12.66 21.00 3.27
C GLY A 70 13.59 21.54 4.35
N ARG A 71 13.51 21.00 5.57
CA ARG A 71 14.41 21.35 6.68
C ARG A 71 15.87 21.00 6.39
N ILE A 72 16.14 19.81 5.84
CA ILE A 72 17.51 19.40 5.50
C ILE A 72 18.09 20.33 4.42
N SER A 73 17.33 20.61 3.36
CA SER A 73 17.74 21.54 2.29
C SER A 73 17.98 22.96 2.81
N ALA A 74 17.20 23.42 3.79
CA ALA A 74 17.41 24.70 4.44
C ALA A 74 18.68 24.69 5.32
N ALA A 75 18.96 23.58 6.03
CA ALA A 75 20.17 23.40 6.83
C ALA A 75 21.45 23.40 5.99
N GLU A 76 21.47 22.63 4.91
CA GLU A 76 22.60 22.57 3.97
C GLU A 76 22.91 23.95 3.38
N LYS A 77 21.90 24.81 3.23
CA LYS A 77 22.04 26.18 2.71
C LYS A 77 22.29 27.23 3.79
N GLY A 78 22.47 26.84 5.06
CA GLY A 78 22.69 27.76 6.19
C GLY A 78 21.47 28.60 6.59
N ARG A 79 20.25 28.19 6.20
CA ARG A 79 18.99 28.96 6.34
C ARG A 79 18.02 28.42 7.40
N LEU A 80 18.46 27.55 8.30
CA LEU A 80 17.65 26.88 9.34
C LEU A 80 16.78 27.83 10.18
N LYS A 81 17.26 29.05 10.46
CA LYS A 81 16.56 30.04 11.30
C LYS A 81 15.17 30.43 10.78
N HIS A 82 14.90 30.19 9.50
CA HIS A 82 13.66 30.55 8.81
C HIS A 82 12.73 29.36 8.55
N ALA A 83 13.09 28.16 9.01
CA ALA A 83 12.32 26.91 8.82
C ALA A 83 11.60 26.43 10.10
N THR A 84 11.61 27.25 11.16
CA THR A 84 11.05 26.90 12.47
C THR A 84 9.55 27.16 12.47
N VAL A 85 8.76 26.10 12.27
CA VAL A 85 7.32 26.07 12.57
C VAL A 85 7.11 25.26 13.85
N SER A 86 6.08 25.60 14.62
CA SER A 86 5.83 25.11 15.98
C SER A 86 5.85 23.57 16.09
N PRO A 87 6.43 23.00 17.16
CA PRO A 87 6.52 21.57 17.35
C PRO A 87 5.23 21.06 17.98
N GLN A 88 4.29 20.59 17.17
CA GLN A 88 3.38 19.53 17.63
C GLN A 88 3.29 18.45 16.55
N PRO A 89 4.13 17.40 16.64
CA PRO A 89 3.90 16.16 15.93
C PRO A 89 2.66 15.53 16.56
N GLY A 90 1.52 15.71 15.91
CA GLY A 90 0.32 14.93 16.20
C GLY A 90 0.29 13.76 15.24
N GLU A 91 0.30 12.54 15.79
CA GLU A 91 -0.10 11.37 15.03
C GLU A 91 -1.47 11.67 14.40
N THR A 92 -1.61 11.54 13.08
CA THR A 92 -2.92 11.35 12.46
C THR A 92 -3.43 10.02 12.97
N LYS A 93 -4.03 10.03 14.16
CA LYS A 93 -4.58 8.83 14.77
C LYS A 93 -5.60 8.25 13.82
N ASP A 94 -5.45 6.95 13.63
CA ASP A 94 -6.36 6.08 12.90
C ASP A 94 -7.81 6.43 13.25
N ILE A 95 -8.56 7.03 12.32
CA ILE A 95 -10.01 7.24 12.50
C ILE A 95 -10.68 5.93 12.12
N SER A 96 -10.36 4.87 12.86
CA SER A 96 -11.09 3.60 12.86
C SER A 96 -12.39 3.69 13.69
N SER A 97 -12.79 4.90 14.09
CA SER A 97 -14.10 5.16 14.67
C SER A 97 -14.80 6.34 14.00
N PHE A 98 -15.50 6.05 12.90
CA PHE A 98 -16.74 6.75 12.58
C PHE A 98 -17.65 6.71 13.83
N LYS A 99 -17.59 7.74 14.66
CA LYS A 99 -18.66 8.14 15.57
C LYS A 99 -19.08 9.54 15.15
N GLN A 100 -20.22 9.60 14.45
CA GLN A 100 -21.04 10.80 14.38
C GLN A 100 -21.54 11.09 15.80
N TYR A 101 -20.84 11.95 16.55
CA TYR A 101 -21.41 12.66 17.69
C TYR A 101 -20.80 14.08 17.72
N ASN A 102 -21.66 15.07 17.50
CA ASN A 102 -21.46 16.49 17.82
C ASN A 102 -20.30 17.23 17.13
N GLY A 103 -20.26 17.23 15.79
CA GLY A 103 -19.86 18.43 15.05
C GLY A 103 -18.47 19.04 15.30
N VAL A 104 -17.47 18.26 15.68
CA VAL A 104 -16.08 18.75 15.78
C VAL A 104 -15.15 17.79 15.04
N PHE A 105 -14.73 18.20 13.84
CA PHE A 105 -13.59 17.58 13.16
C PHE A 105 -12.32 18.14 13.79
N HIS A 106 -11.56 17.31 14.50
CA HIS A 106 -10.17 17.65 14.84
C HIS A 106 -9.29 17.42 13.61
N ALA A 107 -9.43 18.30 12.61
CA ALA A 107 -8.43 18.45 11.57
C ALA A 107 -7.19 19.08 12.21
N GLN A 108 -6.20 18.26 12.57
CA GLN A 108 -4.86 18.79 12.81
C GLN A 108 -4.27 19.18 11.46
N HIS A 109 -4.55 20.43 11.05
CA HIS A 109 -3.92 21.07 9.91
C HIS A 109 -2.44 21.28 10.25
N LEU A 110 -1.58 20.37 9.78
CA LEU A 110 -0.14 20.51 9.98
C LEU A 110 0.40 21.40 8.86
N HIS A 111 0.69 22.67 9.19
CA HIS A 111 1.37 23.60 8.29
C HIS A 111 2.87 23.32 8.30
N LEU A 112 3.37 22.69 7.23
CA LEU A 112 4.78 22.31 7.13
C LEU A 112 5.50 23.21 6.14
N GLN A 113 6.53 23.92 6.60
CA GLN A 113 7.33 24.74 5.69
C GLN A 113 8.31 23.88 4.91
N ILE A 114 8.24 23.95 3.58
CA ILE A 114 9.06 23.15 2.66
C ILE A 114 10.00 24.02 1.80
N GLY A 115 9.83 25.33 1.83
CA GLY A 115 10.70 26.31 1.16
C GLY A 115 10.64 27.66 1.85
N SER A 116 11.75 28.41 1.82
CA SER A 116 11.85 29.75 2.43
C SER A 116 12.00 30.89 1.42
N HIS A 117 12.27 30.60 0.15
CA HIS A 117 12.48 31.61 -0.88
C HIS A 117 11.96 31.11 -2.26
N PRO A 118 10.67 31.34 -2.58
CA PRO A 118 9.64 31.97 -1.73
C PRO A 118 9.20 31.06 -0.57
N ASN A 119 8.47 31.60 0.40
CA ASN A 119 7.93 30.83 1.52
C ASN A 119 6.85 29.87 1.00
N ILE A 120 7.06 28.58 1.18
CA ILE A 120 6.13 27.54 0.75
C ILE A 120 5.71 26.71 1.97
N TYR A 121 4.42 26.73 2.27
CA TYR A 121 3.79 25.90 3.29
C TYR A 121 2.99 24.78 2.64
N LEU A 122 2.99 23.62 3.29
CA LEU A 122 2.21 22.45 2.91
C LEU A 122 1.14 22.23 3.97
N LEU A 123 -0.10 22.09 3.51
CA LEU A 123 -1.28 21.78 4.31
C LEU A 123 -1.66 20.32 4.06
N ASP A 124 -1.47 19.48 5.08
CA ASP A 124 -2.02 18.13 5.08
C ASP A 124 -3.51 18.17 5.42
N THR A 125 -4.32 17.44 4.65
CA THR A 125 -5.78 17.38 4.84
C THR A 125 -6.24 15.94 5.14
N PRO A 126 -7.30 15.76 5.95
CA PRO A 126 -7.87 14.45 6.16
C PRO A 126 -8.35 13.85 4.84
N GLY A 127 -8.34 12.51 4.76
CA GLY A 127 -8.81 11.84 3.56
C GLY A 127 -10.29 12.07 3.31
N ILE A 128 -10.65 12.39 2.06
CA ILE A 128 -12.03 12.65 1.65
C ILE A 128 -12.50 11.47 0.80
N LEU A 129 -13.59 10.82 1.21
CA LEU A 129 -14.29 9.82 0.42
C LEU A 129 -15.78 10.17 0.32
N PRO A 130 -16.45 9.83 -0.80
CA PRO A 130 -17.89 9.96 -0.93
C PRO A 130 -18.62 9.21 0.19
N ARG A 131 -19.76 9.75 0.64
CA ARG A 131 -20.58 9.12 1.70
C ARG A 131 -21.13 7.75 1.30
N MET A 132 -21.40 7.57 0.01
CA MET A 132 -21.86 6.31 -0.56
C MET A 132 -21.12 6.07 -1.86
N ILE A 133 -20.66 4.83 -2.03
CA ILE A 133 -20.06 4.33 -3.26
C ILE A 133 -21.03 3.26 -3.76
N HIS A 134 -21.67 3.51 -4.90
CA HIS A 134 -22.67 2.61 -5.47
C HIS A 134 -22.06 1.53 -6.37
N ASP A 135 -20.82 1.74 -6.81
CA ASP A 135 -20.08 0.81 -7.65
C ASP A 135 -19.37 -0.24 -6.77
N ALA A 136 -19.84 -1.48 -6.88
CA ALA A 136 -19.31 -2.62 -6.13
C ALA A 136 -17.87 -2.96 -6.53
N GLU A 137 -17.50 -2.82 -7.80
CA GLU A 137 -16.14 -3.10 -8.28
C GLU A 137 -15.17 -2.04 -7.74
N LEU A 138 -15.53 -0.76 -7.83
CA LEU A 138 -14.78 0.34 -7.22
C LEU A 138 -14.62 0.14 -5.71
N CYS A 139 -15.68 -0.28 -5.02
CA CYS A 139 -15.65 -0.58 -3.60
C CYS A 139 -14.64 -1.69 -3.28
N SER A 140 -14.68 -2.80 -4.02
CA SER A 140 -13.74 -3.92 -3.86
C SER A 140 -12.29 -3.49 -4.09
N LYS A 141 -12.01 -2.65 -5.09
CA LYS A 141 -10.67 -2.08 -5.32
C LYS A 141 -10.20 -1.21 -4.15
N LEU A 142 -11.08 -0.34 -3.64
CA LEU A 142 -10.75 0.53 -2.50
C LEU A 142 -10.45 -0.28 -1.23
N VAL A 143 -11.25 -1.29 -0.93
CA VAL A 143 -11.04 -2.18 0.22
C VAL A 143 -9.76 -2.98 0.07
N LEU A 144 -9.51 -3.51 -1.14
CA LEU A 144 -8.33 -4.31 -1.43
C LEU A 144 -7.04 -3.49 -1.17
N THR A 145 -6.99 -2.24 -1.62
CA THR A 145 -5.86 -1.31 -1.39
C THR A 145 -5.69 -0.82 0.05
N GLY A 146 -6.56 -1.21 0.99
CA GLY A 146 -6.48 -0.76 2.38
C GLY A 146 -6.97 0.68 2.58
N GLY A 147 -7.89 1.15 1.73
CA GLY A 147 -8.60 2.41 1.90
C GLY A 147 -9.43 2.39 3.19
N GLY A 148 -8.86 2.86 4.29
CA GLY A 148 -9.35 2.70 5.67
C GLY A 148 -10.66 3.41 6.02
N ALA A 149 -11.41 3.90 5.04
CA ALA A 149 -12.79 4.33 5.27
C ALA A 149 -13.78 3.16 5.26
N ILE A 150 -13.41 2.02 4.68
CA ILE A 150 -14.23 0.82 4.69
C ILE A 150 -13.57 -0.16 5.66
N ARG A 151 -14.18 -0.30 6.84
CA ARG A 151 -13.64 -1.19 7.89
C ARG A 151 -13.46 -2.60 7.32
N ASP A 152 -12.30 -3.22 7.53
CA ASP A 152 -12.01 -4.63 7.21
C ASP A 152 -13.03 -5.63 7.82
N GLY A 153 -13.87 -5.19 8.75
CA GLY A 153 -14.98 -5.97 9.32
C GLY A 153 -16.28 -5.97 8.51
N LEU A 154 -16.39 -5.17 7.43
CA LEU A 154 -17.60 -5.12 6.59
C LEU A 154 -17.59 -6.20 5.50
N ILE A 155 -16.41 -6.64 5.07
CA ILE A 155 -16.23 -7.62 3.99
C ILE A 155 -15.51 -8.84 4.54
N GLU A 156 -16.01 -10.02 4.19
CA GLU A 156 -15.37 -11.28 4.55
C GLU A 156 -13.97 -11.36 3.90
N GLN A 157 -12.95 -11.62 4.72
CA GLN A 157 -11.56 -11.62 4.27
C GLN A 157 -11.32 -12.67 3.17
N LYS A 158 -12.06 -13.79 3.20
CA LYS A 158 -12.03 -14.82 2.16
C LYS A 158 -12.46 -14.26 0.80
N GLU A 159 -13.56 -13.52 0.74
CA GLU A 159 -14.05 -12.93 -0.51
C GLU A 159 -13.09 -11.87 -1.04
N LEU A 160 -12.52 -11.04 -0.17
CA LEU A 160 -11.54 -10.05 -0.58
C LEU A 160 -10.24 -10.70 -1.10
N ALA A 161 -9.81 -11.82 -0.48
CA ALA A 161 -8.68 -12.60 -0.95
C ALA A 161 -8.96 -13.28 -2.30
N ARG A 162 -10.16 -13.84 -2.51
CA ARG A 162 -10.60 -14.36 -3.83
C ARG A 162 -10.59 -13.28 -4.90
N TYR A 163 -11.11 -12.10 -4.58
CA TYR A 163 -11.05 -10.96 -5.50
C TYR A 163 -9.61 -10.60 -5.89
N PHE A 164 -8.68 -10.60 -4.92
CA PHE A 164 -7.27 -10.40 -5.21
C PHE A 164 -6.66 -11.53 -6.07
N LEU A 165 -6.94 -12.79 -5.77
CA LEU A 165 -6.46 -13.94 -6.55
C LEU A 165 -6.96 -13.89 -8.00
N THR A 166 -8.21 -13.46 -8.22
CA THR A 166 -8.74 -13.24 -9.58
C THR A 166 -7.87 -12.25 -10.35
N ILE A 167 -7.52 -11.11 -9.73
CA ILE A 167 -6.66 -10.09 -10.35
C ILE A 167 -5.25 -10.63 -10.61
N LEU A 168 -4.72 -11.42 -9.67
CA LEU A 168 -3.39 -12.02 -9.78
C LEU A 168 -3.34 -13.04 -10.92
N ASN A 169 -4.33 -13.93 -11.01
CA ASN A 169 -4.41 -15.03 -11.98
C ASN A 169 -4.60 -14.54 -13.40
N LEU A 170 -5.33 -13.43 -13.58
CA LEU A 170 -5.50 -12.76 -14.87
C LEU A 170 -4.28 -11.89 -15.26
N SER A 171 -3.28 -11.76 -14.39
CA SER A 171 -2.08 -10.96 -14.65
C SER A 171 -0.87 -11.82 -15.01
N ASP A 172 0.12 -11.24 -15.68
CA ASP A 172 1.43 -11.89 -15.89
C ASP A 172 2.38 -11.79 -14.68
N GLN A 173 1.94 -11.16 -13.58
CA GLN A 173 2.82 -10.87 -12.45
C GLN A 173 3.34 -12.13 -11.75
N TYR A 174 2.54 -13.20 -11.70
CA TYR A 174 2.94 -14.45 -11.05
C TYR A 174 4.02 -15.20 -11.83
N LYS A 175 4.12 -15.01 -13.16
CA LYS A 175 5.07 -15.72 -14.02
C LYS A 175 6.53 -15.48 -13.63
N LYS A 176 6.85 -14.31 -13.05
CA LYS A 176 8.19 -13.99 -12.54
C LYS A 176 8.61 -14.83 -11.32
N TRP A 177 7.68 -15.56 -10.72
CA TRP A 177 7.90 -16.41 -9.56
C TRP A 177 8.27 -17.85 -9.90
N ALA A 178 8.37 -18.20 -11.19
CA ALA A 178 8.86 -19.50 -11.65
C ALA A 178 10.18 -19.93 -11.00
N LYS A 179 11.07 -18.96 -10.72
CA LYS A 179 12.34 -19.19 -10.02
C LYS A 179 12.22 -19.70 -8.58
N PHE A 180 11.02 -19.62 -7.98
CA PHE A 180 10.73 -20.11 -6.63
C PHE A 180 10.03 -21.49 -6.65
N SER A 181 9.87 -22.11 -7.82
CA SER A 181 9.19 -23.40 -8.05
C SER A 181 10.04 -24.64 -7.66
N THR A 182 11.29 -24.47 -7.22
CA THR A 182 12.17 -25.61 -6.89
C THR A 182 11.77 -26.32 -5.59
N ASN A 183 11.36 -27.58 -5.72
CA ASN A 183 11.00 -28.47 -4.60
C ASN A 183 12.15 -28.79 -3.64
N GLU A 184 13.41 -28.79 -4.12
CA GLU A 184 14.58 -29.15 -3.29
C GLU A 184 14.83 -28.13 -2.17
N ASP A 185 14.76 -26.83 -2.46
CA ASP A 185 14.96 -25.78 -1.45
C ASP A 185 13.81 -25.74 -0.43
N ARG A 186 12.56 -25.95 -0.89
CA ARG A 186 11.39 -26.05 0.00
C ARG A 186 11.54 -27.22 0.96
N LEU A 187 11.83 -28.42 0.45
CA LEU A 187 12.01 -29.63 1.27
C LEU A 187 13.16 -29.48 2.27
N LEU A 188 14.28 -28.87 1.88
CA LEU A 188 15.39 -28.61 2.80
C LEU A 188 14.98 -27.65 3.93
N SER A 189 14.26 -26.57 3.60
CA SER A 189 13.73 -25.64 4.62
C SER A 189 12.74 -26.32 5.58
N PHE A 190 11.93 -27.28 5.10
CA PHE A 190 11.02 -28.07 5.93
C PHE A 190 11.75 -29.06 6.84
N ILE A 191 12.83 -29.68 6.35
CA ILE A 191 13.64 -30.65 7.10
C ILE A 191 14.45 -29.94 8.19
N GLU A 192 15.12 -28.83 7.87
CA GLU A 192 15.81 -27.99 8.86
C GLU A 192 14.86 -27.54 9.97
N HIS A 193 13.64 -27.15 9.62
CA HIS A 193 12.61 -26.72 10.57
C HIS A 193 12.15 -27.82 11.53
N LYS A 194 12.00 -29.06 11.06
CA LYS A 194 11.65 -30.21 11.94
C LYS A 194 12.79 -30.58 12.89
N VAL A 195 14.04 -30.42 12.44
CA VAL A 195 15.23 -30.76 13.23
C VAL A 195 15.50 -29.68 14.29
N GLU A 196 15.36 -28.40 13.96
CA GLU A 196 15.60 -27.31 14.91
C GLU A 196 14.51 -27.20 16.01
N ASP A 197 13.25 -27.50 15.69
CA ASP A 197 12.15 -27.57 16.67
C ASP A 197 12.39 -28.66 17.74
N SER A 198 13.20 -29.67 17.43
CA SER A 198 13.58 -30.74 18.37
C SER A 198 14.74 -30.37 19.30
N ILE A 199 15.51 -29.32 19.01
CA ILE A 199 16.82 -29.08 19.66
C ILE A 199 16.83 -27.84 20.58
N SER A 200 15.92 -26.87 20.42
CA SER A 200 16.00 -25.58 21.15
C SER A 200 15.27 -25.55 22.52
N SER A 201 15.87 -24.84 23.48
CA SER A 201 15.40 -24.74 24.87
C SER A 201 14.18 -23.81 25.06
N LYS A 202 13.41 -24.02 26.14
CA LYS A 202 12.09 -23.41 26.39
C LYS A 202 12.03 -21.86 26.39
N LEU A 203 13.14 -21.16 26.57
CA LEU A 203 13.18 -19.68 26.62
C LEU A 203 13.39 -19.05 25.23
N GLU A 204 14.28 -19.63 24.41
CA GLU A 204 14.49 -19.26 23.01
C GLU A 204 13.24 -19.52 22.16
N MET A 205 12.46 -20.55 22.53
CA MET A 205 11.21 -20.91 21.87
C MET A 205 10.17 -19.79 21.85
N ARG A 206 10.11 -18.90 22.85
CA ARG A 206 9.10 -17.82 22.86
C ARG A 206 9.43 -16.68 21.91
N GLN A 207 10.70 -16.26 21.83
CA GLN A 207 11.14 -15.21 20.92
C GLN A 207 11.28 -15.73 19.47
N LYS A 208 11.78 -16.96 19.27
CA LYS A 208 11.84 -17.60 17.95
C LYS A 208 10.44 -17.93 17.39
N LYS A 209 9.50 -18.46 18.18
CA LYS A 209 8.12 -18.70 17.68
C LYS A 209 7.44 -17.41 17.20
N GLN A 210 7.66 -16.29 17.88
CA GLN A 210 7.09 -15.01 17.48
C GLN A 210 7.66 -14.53 16.13
N HIS A 211 8.95 -14.77 15.87
CA HIS A 211 9.61 -14.45 14.59
C HIS A 211 9.29 -15.46 13.47
N MET A 212 9.09 -16.74 13.80
CA MET A 212 8.77 -17.82 12.86
C MET A 212 7.31 -17.84 12.39
N MET A 213 6.40 -17.18 13.13
CA MET A 213 4.99 -17.03 12.73
C MET A 213 4.72 -15.81 11.85
N ASP A 214 5.74 -14.95 11.68
CA ASP A 214 5.65 -13.74 10.86
C ASP A 214 5.65 -14.10 9.38
N HIS A 215 4.48 -13.98 8.74
CA HIS A 215 4.30 -14.31 7.33
C HIS A 215 5.01 -13.35 6.37
N THR A 216 5.60 -12.26 6.87
CA THR A 216 6.30 -11.25 6.06
C THR A 216 7.77 -11.60 5.79
N GLN A 217 8.29 -12.67 6.40
CA GLN A 217 9.66 -13.15 6.20
C GLN A 217 9.90 -13.62 4.76
N ASP A 218 11.06 -13.30 4.18
CA ASP A 218 11.34 -13.56 2.76
C ASP A 218 11.25 -15.03 2.37
N LEU A 219 11.62 -15.95 3.28
CA LEU A 219 11.46 -17.39 3.08
C LEU A 219 9.98 -17.76 2.86
N ILE A 220 9.10 -17.32 3.77
CA ILE A 220 7.65 -17.58 3.68
C ILE A 220 7.06 -16.89 2.45
N VAL A 221 7.48 -15.67 2.15
CA VAL A 221 7.01 -14.93 0.97
C VAL A 221 7.41 -15.65 -0.32
N ASN A 222 8.61 -16.22 -0.39
CA ASN A 222 9.06 -16.98 -1.56
C ASN A 222 8.31 -18.32 -1.68
N ASP A 223 8.05 -19.01 -0.58
CA ASP A 223 7.21 -20.22 -0.54
C ASP A 223 5.80 -19.91 -1.06
N VAL A 224 5.19 -18.81 -0.60
CA VAL A 224 3.87 -18.34 -1.04
C VAL A 224 3.87 -18.05 -2.55
N ARG A 225 4.83 -17.26 -3.02
CA ARG A 225 4.97 -16.91 -4.45
C ARG A 225 5.13 -18.13 -5.34
N GLY A 226 5.99 -19.06 -4.91
CA GLY A 226 6.22 -20.29 -5.62
C GLY A 226 4.99 -21.20 -5.60
N THR A 227 4.30 -21.32 -4.46
CA THR A 227 3.05 -22.10 -4.32
C THR A 227 1.96 -21.58 -5.26
N ILE A 228 1.78 -20.26 -5.33
CA ILE A 228 0.83 -19.63 -6.28
C ILE A 228 1.23 -19.99 -7.72
N PHE A 229 2.50 -19.81 -8.08
CA PHE A 229 2.98 -20.15 -9.42
C PHE A 229 2.75 -21.62 -9.79
N ASP A 230 3.08 -22.54 -8.88
CA ASP A 230 2.92 -23.98 -9.10
C ASP A 230 1.44 -24.35 -9.24
N THR A 231 0.58 -23.77 -8.40
CA THR A 231 -0.86 -24.05 -8.41
C THR A 231 -1.49 -23.59 -9.73
N ILE A 232 -1.17 -22.37 -10.18
CA ILE A 232 -1.66 -21.85 -11.48
C ILE A 232 -1.10 -22.69 -12.64
N SER A 233 0.18 -23.05 -12.59
CA SER A 233 0.84 -23.77 -13.70
C SER A 233 0.37 -25.23 -13.85
N CYS A 234 -0.03 -25.87 -12.75
CA CYS A 234 -0.55 -27.23 -12.74
C CYS A 234 -2.07 -27.31 -12.92
N PHE A 235 -2.76 -26.16 -13.01
CA PHE A 235 -4.21 -26.14 -13.17
C PHE A 235 -4.63 -26.43 -14.61
N ASP A 236 -5.48 -27.44 -14.79
CA ASP A 236 -5.97 -27.94 -16.09
C ASP A 236 -7.30 -27.28 -16.54
N GLY A 237 -7.75 -26.23 -15.84
CA GLY A 237 -9.00 -25.53 -16.15
C GLY A 237 -8.78 -24.28 -17.02
N ASN A 238 -9.87 -23.81 -17.64
CA ASN A 238 -9.85 -22.55 -18.38
C ASN A 238 -10.15 -21.37 -17.46
N ILE A 239 -9.14 -20.55 -17.17
CA ILE A 239 -9.27 -19.36 -16.30
C ILE A 239 -10.25 -18.29 -16.82
N GLU A 240 -10.67 -18.35 -18.08
CA GLU A 240 -11.73 -17.46 -18.62
C GLU A 240 -13.13 -17.89 -18.17
N LEU A 241 -13.30 -19.15 -17.73
CA LEU A 241 -14.58 -19.66 -17.21
C LEU A 241 -14.66 -19.41 -15.69
N GLU A 242 -15.76 -18.79 -15.26
CA GLU A 242 -15.99 -18.44 -13.86
C GLU A 242 -15.89 -19.65 -12.92
N GLU A 243 -16.46 -20.80 -13.32
CA GLU A 243 -16.40 -22.04 -12.53
C GLU A 243 -14.98 -22.55 -12.32
N ASP A 244 -14.14 -22.47 -13.35
CA ASP A 244 -12.75 -22.93 -13.28
C ASP A 244 -11.88 -21.93 -12.51
N MET A 245 -12.13 -20.62 -12.64
CA MET A 245 -11.50 -19.61 -11.79
C MET A 245 -11.82 -19.85 -10.31
N ILE A 246 -13.08 -20.18 -9.98
CA ILE A 246 -13.47 -20.51 -8.60
C ILE A 246 -12.72 -21.75 -8.09
N LYS A 247 -12.61 -22.81 -8.90
CA LYS A 247 -11.85 -24.02 -8.53
C LYS A 247 -10.38 -23.71 -8.31
N LEU A 248 -9.77 -22.89 -9.17
CA LEU A 248 -8.38 -22.46 -9.03
C LEU A 248 -8.18 -21.68 -7.73
N MET A 249 -9.02 -20.69 -7.43
CA MET A 249 -8.91 -19.90 -6.20
C MET A 249 -9.05 -20.75 -4.93
N GLU A 250 -9.95 -21.75 -4.90
CA GLU A 250 -10.04 -22.66 -3.76
C GLU A 250 -8.79 -23.54 -3.63
N ALA A 251 -8.25 -24.04 -4.75
CA ALA A 251 -7.01 -24.81 -4.74
C ALA A 251 -5.83 -23.96 -4.22
N GLU A 252 -5.73 -22.70 -4.63
CA GLU A 252 -4.71 -21.75 -4.15
C GLU A 252 -4.86 -21.48 -2.65
N LEU A 253 -6.06 -21.21 -2.14
CA LEU A 253 -6.28 -20.99 -0.70
C LEU A 253 -5.90 -22.21 0.14
N VAL A 254 -6.18 -23.41 -0.36
CA VAL A 254 -5.78 -24.68 0.28
C VAL A 254 -4.26 -24.84 0.26
N ALA A 255 -3.60 -24.63 -0.88
CA ALA A 255 -2.15 -24.76 -1.00
C ALA A 255 -1.41 -23.72 -0.15
N LEU A 256 -1.92 -22.49 -0.11
CA LEU A 256 -1.37 -21.39 0.69
C LEU A 256 -1.42 -21.67 2.19
N ARG A 257 -2.32 -22.53 2.67
CA ARG A 257 -2.34 -22.95 4.08
C ARG A 257 -0.99 -23.53 4.51
N GLU A 258 -0.40 -24.38 3.67
CA GLU A 258 0.90 -25.01 3.92
C GLU A 258 2.03 -23.99 3.80
N ALA A 259 2.02 -23.18 2.73
CA ALA A 259 3.03 -22.12 2.52
C ALA A 259 3.10 -21.12 3.68
N PHE A 260 1.94 -20.74 4.24
CA PHE A 260 1.86 -19.85 5.41
C PHE A 260 2.08 -20.56 6.76
N ARG A 261 2.35 -21.87 6.75
CA ARG A 261 2.57 -22.71 7.93
C ARG A 261 1.41 -22.62 8.92
N VAL A 262 0.17 -22.60 8.41
CA VAL A 262 -1.05 -22.48 9.23
C VAL A 262 -1.39 -23.86 9.82
N PRO A 263 -1.60 -24.00 11.15
CA PRO A 263 -1.83 -25.30 11.79
C PRO A 263 -2.99 -26.12 11.21
N GLN A 264 -2.81 -27.45 11.15
CA GLN A 264 -3.79 -28.37 10.59
C GLN A 264 -5.06 -28.56 11.47
N GLY A 265 -4.97 -28.32 12.78
CA GLY A 265 -6.09 -28.51 13.73
C GLY A 265 -7.17 -27.41 13.74
N LEU A 266 -7.10 -26.43 12.84
CA LEU A 266 -8.09 -25.33 12.75
C LEU A 266 -9.30 -25.74 11.90
N THR A 267 -10.47 -25.21 12.26
CA THR A 267 -11.67 -25.36 11.43
C THR A 267 -11.50 -24.67 10.08
N GLU A 268 -12.27 -25.09 9.08
CA GLU A 268 -12.18 -24.56 7.73
C GLU A 268 -12.34 -23.05 7.66
N TYR A 269 -13.37 -22.54 8.32
CA TYR A 269 -13.62 -21.11 8.45
C TYR A 269 -12.43 -20.35 9.04
N VAL A 270 -11.82 -20.89 10.11
CA VAL A 270 -10.75 -20.19 10.84
C VAL A 270 -9.46 -20.16 10.02
N TYR A 271 -9.05 -21.27 9.41
CA TYR A 271 -7.81 -21.25 8.62
C TYR A 271 -7.98 -20.42 7.34
N ASN A 272 -9.14 -20.49 6.66
CA ASN A 272 -9.40 -19.67 5.47
C ASN A 272 -9.29 -18.18 5.79
N ARG A 273 -9.85 -17.75 6.92
CA ARG A 273 -9.71 -16.37 7.40
C ARG A 273 -8.25 -15.99 7.65
N VAL A 274 -7.46 -16.87 8.30
CA VAL A 274 -6.04 -16.60 8.59
C VAL A 274 -5.20 -16.50 7.31
N VAL A 275 -5.36 -17.45 6.39
CA VAL A 275 -4.68 -17.45 5.08
C VAL A 275 -5.02 -16.18 4.30
N SER A 276 -6.31 -15.84 4.24
CA SER A 276 -6.79 -14.65 3.52
C SER A 276 -6.19 -13.36 4.08
N VAL A 277 -6.17 -13.19 5.41
CA VAL A 277 -5.55 -12.02 6.06
C VAL A 277 -4.06 -11.93 5.75
N LYS A 278 -3.32 -13.05 5.84
CA LYS A 278 -1.88 -13.07 5.52
C LYS A 278 -1.62 -12.74 4.06
N LEU A 279 -2.42 -13.30 3.14
CA LEU A 279 -2.31 -13.02 1.70
C LEU A 279 -2.53 -11.54 1.39
N LEU A 280 -3.61 -10.97 1.94
CA LEU A 280 -3.96 -9.56 1.76
C LEU A 280 -2.91 -8.61 2.34
N ASP A 281 -2.31 -8.97 3.47
CA ASP A 281 -1.21 -8.19 4.06
C ASP A 281 0.04 -8.21 3.16
N LEU A 282 0.42 -9.37 2.61
CA LEU A 282 1.52 -9.45 1.65
C LEU A 282 1.23 -8.66 0.35
N TYR A 283 -0.01 -8.63 -0.11
CA TYR A 283 -0.41 -7.78 -1.22
C TYR A 283 -0.28 -6.29 -0.87
N ARG A 284 -0.86 -5.85 0.26
CA ARG A 284 -0.89 -4.44 0.69
C ARG A 284 0.51 -3.89 0.98
N THR A 285 1.43 -4.74 1.42
CA THR A 285 2.85 -4.41 1.63
C THR A 285 3.69 -4.47 0.35
N GLY A 286 3.10 -4.84 -0.79
CA GLY A 286 3.79 -4.95 -2.08
C GLY A 286 4.67 -6.20 -2.23
N ARG A 287 4.65 -7.11 -1.24
CA ARG A 287 5.41 -8.37 -1.27
C ARG A 287 4.90 -9.33 -2.34
N LEU A 288 3.67 -9.17 -2.83
CA LEU A 288 3.13 -9.93 -3.97
C LEU A 288 3.18 -9.16 -5.30
N GLY A 289 3.97 -8.09 -5.37
CA GLY A 289 4.07 -7.22 -6.53
C GLY A 289 3.14 -6.01 -6.45
N HIS A 290 3.21 -5.16 -7.47
CA HIS A 290 2.42 -3.94 -7.57
C HIS A 290 1.42 -4.07 -8.72
N TYR A 291 0.15 -3.81 -8.43
CA TYR A 291 -0.96 -3.96 -9.36
C TYR A 291 -1.61 -2.59 -9.57
N THR A 292 -1.95 -2.29 -10.82
CA THR A 292 -2.81 -1.15 -11.14
C THR A 292 -4.21 -1.72 -11.36
N LEU A 293 -5.15 -1.39 -10.47
CA LEU A 293 -6.49 -1.98 -10.46
C LEU A 293 -7.46 -1.31 -11.45
N ASP A 294 -7.11 -0.10 -11.90
CA ASP A 294 -7.92 0.65 -12.84
C ASP A 294 -7.36 0.56 -14.25
N THR A 295 -8.22 0.20 -15.20
CA THR A 295 -7.94 0.34 -16.62
C THR A 295 -8.11 1.81 -16.98
N LEU A 296 -7.04 2.43 -17.48
CA LEU A 296 -7.14 3.81 -17.99
C LEU A 296 -7.95 3.78 -19.29
N PRO A 297 -8.96 4.64 -19.47
CA PRO A 297 -9.71 4.68 -20.72
C PRO A 297 -8.74 5.01 -21.87
N LEU A 298 -8.71 4.13 -22.88
CA LEU A 298 -7.87 4.32 -24.08
C LEU A 298 -8.40 5.43 -25.00
N THR A 299 -9.67 5.81 -24.83
CA THR A 299 -10.35 6.88 -25.57
C THR A 299 -11.33 7.60 -24.64
N LEU A 300 -11.06 8.87 -24.34
CA LEU A 300 -12.04 9.75 -23.73
C LEU A 300 -12.93 10.32 -24.84
N HIS A 301 -14.20 9.89 -24.88
CA HIS A 301 -15.21 10.68 -25.58
C HIS A 301 -15.31 12.02 -24.85
N HIS A 302 -15.06 13.12 -25.56
CA HIS A 302 -15.39 14.46 -25.07
C HIS A 302 -16.88 14.49 -24.73
N PRO A 303 -17.28 14.83 -23.49
CA PRO A 303 -18.66 15.21 -23.26
C PRO A 303 -18.90 16.53 -24.00
N LEU A 304 -19.91 16.51 -24.88
CA LEU A 304 -20.46 17.68 -25.59
C LEU A 304 -21.01 18.72 -24.60
#